data_AF-A0A353DHX5-F1
#
_entry.id   AF-A0A353DHX5-F1
#
_cell.length_a   1.000
_cell.length_b   1.000
_cell.length_c   1.000
_cell.angle_alpha   90.00
_cell.angle_beta   90.00
_cell.angle_gamma   90.00
#
_symmetry.space_group_name_H-M   'P 1'
#
loop_
_entity.id
_entity.type
_entity.pdbx_description
1 polymer ?
#
loop_
_entity_poly.entity_id
_entity_poly.type
_entity_poly.pdbx_seq_one_letter_code
_entity_poly.pdbx_strand_id
1 'polypeptide(L)'
;MRALFLAILLGFPRLVTAATDHLVSYWNLDSNLNDSASAGVVTDDGLFVNANSFSSGVFEEAIQLNGANYVTVPNGADNNGGNGESITVSVWFRTDGFDNDWATLVGHDNSGEWNMSREKNKNTMYWAGGSAGIKATAIDVTDGVWRHAVGVGAWGKPTRLYIDGVLQVTGTNSYLNPGSSRPFMIGNNPAHLSRSWTGDVDDVGIFDIELSALQVAAIYDLANDPEFSYPLDEVNLVFQAYDDGPGGFVVIRNGRWDHVAADPADGRTFIELGPDGSGVAGQTAPEVITFTSNRVLIPEGFEIAFAWEVESATTTVVIDQGVGDVTAQTTAGMGSFTFYPGPSSETTFTISATAPNGLVATKTLAIQTTDQPLLDSFTVSPQTVGSGDDVTVSWIVLNATTVTLNGNPVASAGTQTLPVSELTSFVLDASNANGSLQETRFGVVSPPGEPVL
;
A
#
# COMPACT_ATOMS: atom_id res chain seq x y z
N MET A 1 16.04 -33.62 -35.12
CA MET A 1 16.10 -32.30 -35.79
C MET A 1 15.04 -31.43 -35.13
N ARG A 2 15.47 -30.34 -34.47
CA ARG A 2 14.81 -29.05 -34.19
C ARG A 2 13.33 -29.08 -33.70
N ALA A 3 12.93 -28.41 -32.63
CA ALA A 3 13.31 -27.05 -32.26
C ALA A 3 13.41 -26.86 -30.74
N LEU A 4 14.54 -26.28 -30.33
CA LEU A 4 14.78 -25.69 -29.02
C LEU A 4 14.23 -24.25 -29.11
N PHE A 5 13.12 -23.95 -28.44
CA PHE A 5 12.71 -22.56 -28.23
C PHE A 5 13.49 -22.02 -27.02
N LEU A 6 14.61 -21.37 -27.33
CA LEU A 6 15.35 -20.54 -26.39
C LEU A 6 14.58 -19.22 -26.26
N ALA A 7 13.73 -19.11 -25.25
CA ALA A 7 13.20 -17.81 -24.82
C ALA A 7 14.34 -17.06 -24.12
N ILE A 8 15.09 -16.27 -24.90
CA ILE A 8 15.99 -15.27 -24.33
C ILE A 8 15.09 -14.22 -23.69
N LEU A 9 14.97 -14.29 -22.37
CA LEU A 9 14.43 -13.21 -21.55
C LEU A 9 15.46 -12.08 -21.61
N LEU A 10 15.39 -11.25 -22.66
CA LEU A 10 16.00 -9.94 -22.63
C LEU A 10 15.24 -9.15 -21.58
N GLY A 11 15.86 -9.01 -20.40
CA GLY A 11 15.42 -8.06 -19.40
C GLY A 11 15.33 -6.70 -20.08
N PHE A 12 14.11 -6.20 -20.24
CA PHE A 12 13.93 -4.78 -20.33
C PHE A 12 14.21 -4.26 -18.91
N PRO A 13 15.26 -3.46 -18.66
CA PRO A 13 15.03 -2.39 -17.72
C PRO A 13 13.88 -1.62 -18.34
N ARG A 14 12.70 -1.66 -17.71
CA ARG A 14 11.77 -0.57 -17.94
C ARG A 14 12.48 0.62 -17.31
N LEU A 15 13.32 1.29 -18.10
CA LEU A 15 13.50 2.72 -17.94
C LEU A 15 12.09 3.26 -18.15
N VAL A 16 11.35 3.39 -17.05
CA VAL A 16 10.34 4.43 -17.00
C VAL A 16 11.17 5.68 -17.29
N THR A 17 11.01 6.26 -18.47
CA THR A 17 11.33 7.67 -18.63
C THR A 17 10.49 8.32 -17.56
N ALA A 18 11.10 8.79 -16.48
CA ALA A 18 10.37 9.54 -15.48
C ALA A 18 9.54 10.58 -16.25
N ALA A 19 8.25 10.72 -15.89
CA ALA A 19 7.59 12.01 -15.99
C ALA A 19 8.61 13.09 -15.61
N THR A 20 8.53 14.27 -16.23
CA THR A 20 9.44 15.36 -15.87
C THR A 20 9.28 15.59 -14.36
N ASP A 21 10.29 15.18 -13.59
CA ASP A 21 10.34 15.43 -12.16
C ASP A 21 10.59 16.91 -12.00
N HIS A 22 9.78 17.57 -11.19
CA HIS A 22 9.79 19.00 -11.00
C HIS A 22 10.20 19.40 -9.59
N LEU A 23 10.45 18.44 -8.69
CA LEU A 23 11.01 18.69 -7.37
C LEU A 23 12.53 18.85 -7.51
N VAL A 24 13.00 20.10 -7.53
CA VAL A 24 14.39 20.46 -7.85
C VAL A 24 15.29 20.61 -6.63
N SER A 25 14.72 20.82 -5.45
CA SER A 25 15.43 20.73 -4.17
C SER A 25 14.50 20.16 -3.10
N TYR A 26 15.00 19.28 -2.24
CA TYR A 26 14.22 18.66 -1.19
C TYR A 26 15.08 18.28 0.01
N TRP A 27 14.74 18.83 1.18
CA TRP A 27 15.36 18.50 2.46
C TRP A 27 14.29 17.86 3.36
N ASN A 28 14.42 16.56 3.61
CA ASN A 28 13.56 15.85 4.56
C ASN A 28 13.83 16.25 6.01
N LEU A 29 15.04 16.74 6.31
CA LEU A 29 15.47 17.24 7.63
C LEU A 29 15.50 16.20 8.76
N ASP A 30 15.43 14.91 8.41
CA ASP A 30 15.58 13.77 9.32
C ASP A 30 17.06 13.56 9.73
N SER A 31 17.50 14.23 10.79
CA SER A 31 18.88 14.14 11.31
C SER A 31 19.98 14.54 10.32
N ASN A 32 19.63 15.16 9.20
CA ASN A 32 20.54 15.57 8.14
C ASN A 32 20.06 16.85 7.43
N LEU A 33 20.89 17.42 6.55
CA LEU A 33 20.56 18.60 5.74
C LEU A 33 20.79 18.34 4.26
N ASN A 34 20.74 17.08 3.83
CA ASN A 34 21.05 16.72 2.46
C ASN A 34 19.89 17.09 1.55
N ASP A 35 20.22 17.53 0.34
CA ASP A 35 19.24 17.65 -0.74
C ASP A 35 19.09 16.30 -1.45
N SER A 36 17.88 15.74 -1.41
CA SER A 36 17.58 14.44 -2.03
C SER A 36 16.73 14.55 -3.30
N ALA A 37 16.49 15.76 -3.82
CA ALA A 37 15.79 15.96 -5.07
C ALA A 37 16.55 15.38 -6.28
N SER A 38 15.86 14.63 -7.14
CA SER A 38 16.45 14.07 -8.35
C SER A 38 16.42 15.00 -9.55
N ALA A 39 15.52 15.99 -9.58
CA ALA A 39 15.39 16.91 -10.71
C ALA A 39 16.34 18.12 -10.64
N GLY A 40 16.99 18.35 -9.50
CA GLY A 40 17.95 19.43 -9.32
C GLY A 40 19.16 19.32 -10.26
N VAL A 41 19.71 20.46 -10.67
CA VAL A 41 20.92 20.53 -11.49
C VAL A 41 22.16 20.21 -10.65
N VAL A 42 22.16 20.60 -9.38
CA VAL A 42 23.21 20.29 -8.41
C VAL A 42 22.58 19.83 -7.09
N THR A 43 23.35 19.10 -6.29
CA THR A 43 22.94 18.77 -4.92
C THR A 43 23.10 20.01 -4.04
N ASP A 44 21.98 20.53 -3.54
CA ASP A 44 21.91 21.75 -2.72
C ASP A 44 21.95 21.43 -1.20
N ASP A 45 22.94 20.65 -0.76
CA ASP A 45 23.09 20.31 0.66
C ASP A 45 23.20 21.56 1.55
N GLY A 46 22.45 21.56 2.65
CA GLY A 46 22.44 22.61 3.65
C GLY A 46 23.61 22.54 4.63
N LEU A 47 23.94 23.70 5.20
CA LEU A 47 24.90 23.83 6.29
C LEU A 47 24.28 24.60 7.45
N PHE A 48 24.31 24.02 8.65
CA PHE A 48 23.95 24.76 9.86
C PHE A 48 24.91 25.93 10.10
N VAL A 49 24.34 27.09 10.38
CA VAL A 49 25.04 28.23 10.95
C VAL A 49 24.75 28.27 12.45
N ASN A 50 25.82 28.39 13.25
CA ASN A 50 25.81 28.30 14.71
C ASN A 50 25.48 26.88 15.23
N ALA A 51 24.35 26.69 15.92
CA ALA A 51 24.03 25.42 16.56
C ALA A 51 23.27 24.48 15.62
N ASN A 52 23.64 23.20 15.61
CA ASN A 52 22.84 22.12 15.04
C ASN A 52 21.87 21.61 16.10
N SER A 53 20.58 21.53 15.77
CA SER A 53 19.56 21.02 16.69
C SER A 53 18.46 20.37 15.89
N PHE A 54 18.01 19.21 16.38
CA PHE A 54 16.89 18.46 15.83
C PHE A 54 15.86 18.20 16.93
N SER A 55 14.60 18.04 16.55
CA SER A 55 13.49 17.68 17.42
C SER A 55 12.53 16.73 16.69
N SER A 56 11.46 16.29 17.33
CA SER A 56 10.44 15.46 16.65
C SER A 56 9.76 16.26 15.55
N GLY A 57 9.82 15.74 14.32
CA GLY A 57 9.24 16.33 13.11
C GLY A 57 7.76 16.01 12.90
N VAL A 58 7.21 16.48 11.78
CA VAL A 58 5.95 15.95 11.21
C VAL A 58 6.19 14.56 10.62
N PHE A 59 7.37 14.37 10.03
CA PHE A 59 7.93 13.07 9.68
C PHE A 59 9.21 12.91 10.49
N GLU A 60 9.38 11.76 11.14
CA GLU A 60 10.54 11.43 12.00
C GLU A 60 11.15 12.62 12.80
N GLU A 61 12.17 13.29 12.27
CA GLU A 61 12.85 14.43 12.90
C GLU A 61 12.78 15.72 12.08
N ALA A 62 12.79 16.86 12.75
CA ALA A 62 12.84 18.19 12.15
C ALA A 62 14.03 18.99 12.65
N ILE A 63 14.45 20.03 11.93
CA ILE A 63 15.42 20.98 12.49
C ILE A 63 14.74 21.87 13.52
N GLN A 64 15.45 22.15 14.61
CA GLN A 64 15.01 23.07 15.65
C GLN A 64 15.81 24.36 15.60
N LEU A 65 15.11 25.48 15.43
CA LEU A 65 15.67 26.82 15.31
C LEU A 65 15.34 27.67 16.53
N ASN A 66 16.33 28.38 17.07
CA ASN A 66 16.23 29.19 18.28
C ASN A 66 16.38 30.69 18.04
N GLY A 67 16.26 31.13 16.78
CA GLY A 67 16.47 32.52 16.39
C GLY A 67 17.94 32.95 16.28
N ALA A 68 18.90 32.13 16.71
CA ALA A 68 20.33 32.37 16.52
C ALA A 68 20.98 31.39 15.53
N ASN A 69 20.43 30.19 15.35
CA ASN A 69 20.83 29.24 14.32
C ASN A 69 19.87 29.24 13.13
N TYR A 70 20.37 28.79 11.97
CA TYR A 70 19.63 28.63 10.72
C TYR A 70 20.43 27.71 9.77
N VAL A 71 19.84 27.30 8.66
CA VAL A 71 20.54 26.56 7.60
C VAL A 71 20.81 27.49 6.43
N THR A 72 22.01 27.45 5.89
CA THR A 72 22.38 28.14 4.64
C THR A 72 22.63 27.12 3.55
N VAL A 73 22.16 27.42 2.34
CA VAL A 73 22.34 26.63 1.13
C VAL A 73 22.94 27.55 0.07
N PRO A 74 23.98 27.14 -0.69
CA PRO A 74 24.53 27.96 -1.77
C PRO A 74 23.46 28.40 -2.78
N ASN A 75 23.63 29.59 -3.35
CA ASN A 75 22.73 30.04 -4.43
C ASN A 75 22.86 29.11 -5.64
N GLY A 76 21.73 28.58 -6.12
CA GLY A 76 21.67 27.65 -7.24
C GLY A 76 20.43 27.89 -8.10
N ALA A 77 20.45 27.39 -9.34
CA ALA A 77 19.30 27.48 -10.23
C ALA A 77 18.05 26.79 -9.64
N ASP A 78 18.28 25.72 -8.88
CA ASP A 78 17.22 24.90 -8.27
C ASP A 78 16.50 25.70 -7.17
N ASN A 79 17.24 26.42 -6.33
CA ASN A 79 16.69 27.14 -5.18
C ASN A 79 16.42 28.65 -5.39
N ASN A 80 16.79 29.26 -6.51
CA ASN A 80 16.49 30.69 -6.77
C ASN A 80 15.34 30.91 -7.77
N GLY A 81 14.70 29.83 -8.24
CA GLY A 81 13.71 29.87 -9.31
C GLY A 81 14.35 30.02 -10.70
N GLY A 82 15.53 29.45 -10.88
CA GLY A 82 16.54 29.73 -11.91
C GLY A 82 16.14 29.53 -13.37
N ASN A 83 14.97 28.98 -13.65
CA ASN A 83 14.39 28.98 -14.98
C ASN A 83 13.62 30.28 -15.30
N GLY A 84 13.41 31.16 -14.31
CA GLY A 84 12.71 32.45 -14.46
C GLY A 84 11.20 32.34 -14.70
N GLU A 85 10.67 31.12 -14.78
CA GLU A 85 9.28 30.86 -15.19
C GLU A 85 8.36 30.49 -14.03
N SER A 86 8.80 29.70 -13.04
CA SER A 86 7.97 29.32 -11.88
C SER A 86 8.79 28.91 -10.67
N ILE A 87 8.20 29.06 -9.48
CA ILE A 87 8.66 28.51 -8.22
C ILE A 87 7.45 28.15 -7.35
N THR A 88 7.45 26.94 -6.80
CA THR A 88 6.57 26.56 -5.71
C THR A 88 7.41 26.09 -4.53
N VAL A 89 7.19 26.63 -3.34
CA VAL A 89 7.95 26.30 -2.13
C VAL A 89 7.00 25.71 -1.10
N SER A 90 7.24 24.46 -0.70
CA SER A 90 6.51 23.70 0.30
C SER A 90 7.34 23.58 1.57
N VAL A 91 6.74 23.89 2.73
CA VAL A 91 7.43 23.79 4.03
C VAL A 91 6.46 23.36 5.12
N TRP A 92 6.86 22.37 5.90
CA TRP A 92 6.26 22.08 7.20
C TRP A 92 6.97 22.85 8.30
N PHE A 93 6.21 23.43 9.22
CA PHE A 93 6.77 24.22 10.31
C PHE A 93 5.91 24.22 11.57
N ARG A 94 6.54 24.52 12.70
CA ARG A 94 5.88 24.73 13.99
C ARG A 94 6.52 25.91 14.71
N THR A 95 5.70 26.80 15.28
CA THR A 95 6.19 27.85 16.18
C THR A 95 5.13 28.21 17.21
N ASP A 96 5.54 28.53 18.43
CA ASP A 96 4.69 28.91 19.57
C ASP A 96 5.01 30.33 20.10
N GLY A 97 5.89 31.07 19.40
CA GLY A 97 6.51 32.31 19.89
C GLY A 97 6.40 33.52 18.98
N PHE A 98 6.44 34.71 19.58
CA PHE A 98 6.48 36.01 18.91
C PHE A 98 7.82 36.70 19.11
N ASP A 99 8.86 36.10 18.54
CA ASP A 99 10.21 36.47 18.95
C ASP A 99 10.86 37.53 18.05
N ASN A 100 10.26 37.82 16.89
CA ASN A 100 10.85 38.71 15.90
C ASN A 100 9.86 39.28 14.87
N ASP A 101 10.15 40.49 14.37
CA ASP A 101 9.40 41.08 13.26
C ASP A 101 9.85 40.46 11.95
N TRP A 102 8.90 40.05 11.10
CA TRP A 102 9.18 39.46 9.79
C TRP A 102 10.04 38.19 9.86
N ALA A 103 9.91 37.38 10.90
CA ALA A 103 10.62 36.10 11.03
C ALA A 103 10.50 35.28 9.74
N THR A 104 11.61 35.05 9.05
CA THR A 104 11.67 34.37 7.75
C THR A 104 11.82 32.88 7.96
N LEU A 105 10.82 32.13 7.52
CA LEU A 105 10.78 30.67 7.59
C LEU A 105 11.74 30.07 6.55
N VAL A 106 11.62 30.52 5.29
CA VAL A 106 12.52 30.14 4.19
C VAL A 106 12.64 31.29 3.20
N GLY A 107 13.80 31.44 2.57
CA GLY A 107 13.88 32.21 1.33
C GLY A 107 15.17 32.91 1.03
N HIS A 108 15.11 33.64 -0.08
CA HIS A 108 16.09 34.63 -0.54
C HIS A 108 15.68 36.03 -0.06
N ASP A 109 15.95 37.09 -0.83
CA ASP A 109 15.55 38.46 -0.51
C ASP A 109 14.05 38.74 -0.79
N ASN A 110 13.62 39.99 -0.56
CA ASN A 110 12.26 40.48 -0.78
C ASN A 110 12.09 41.33 -2.05
N SER A 111 13.18 41.74 -2.71
CA SER A 111 13.15 42.70 -3.82
C SER A 111 13.18 42.03 -5.19
N GLY A 112 12.07 41.43 -5.60
CA GLY A 112 11.91 40.72 -6.88
C GLY A 112 12.28 39.23 -6.83
N GLU A 113 12.85 38.78 -5.72
CA GLU A 113 13.10 37.37 -5.43
C GLU A 113 11.89 36.76 -4.69
N TRP A 114 12.16 35.83 -3.78
CA TRP A 114 11.12 35.21 -2.98
C TRP A 114 11.54 34.97 -1.53
N ASN A 115 10.58 35.06 -0.62
CA ASN A 115 10.70 34.56 0.73
C ASN A 115 9.31 34.29 1.33
N MET A 116 9.30 33.34 2.25
CA MET A 116 8.18 33.02 3.11
C MET A 116 8.53 33.43 4.54
N SER A 117 7.72 34.32 5.10
CA SER A 117 7.95 34.91 6.42
C SER A 117 6.64 35.03 7.18
N ARG A 118 6.72 35.33 8.46
CA ARG A 118 5.58 35.86 9.21
C ARG A 118 5.33 37.33 8.86
N GLU A 119 4.07 37.78 8.79
CA GLU A 119 3.76 39.19 8.49
C GLU A 119 4.08 40.10 9.68
N LYS A 120 5.20 40.85 9.64
CA LYS A 120 5.63 41.76 10.72
C LYS A 120 5.59 41.03 12.10
N ASN A 121 4.89 41.61 13.06
CA ASN A 121 4.59 41.09 14.39
C ASN A 121 3.16 40.51 14.48
N LYS A 122 2.63 39.95 13.40
CA LYS A 122 1.32 39.27 13.39
C LYS A 122 1.47 37.76 13.29
N ASN A 123 0.39 37.03 13.52
CA ASN A 123 0.37 35.57 13.60
C ASN A 123 0.05 34.89 12.27
N THR A 124 0.09 35.63 11.16
CA THR A 124 -0.23 35.13 9.83
C THR A 124 1.02 35.03 8.96
N MET A 125 1.04 34.04 8.07
CA MET A 125 2.11 33.89 7.09
C MET A 125 2.02 34.91 5.96
N TYR A 126 3.17 35.21 5.39
CA TYR A 126 3.42 36.13 4.31
C TYR A 126 4.28 35.45 3.24
N TRP A 127 3.96 35.70 1.99
CA TRP A 127 4.69 35.21 0.83
C TRP A 127 4.99 36.35 -0.12
N ALA A 128 6.27 36.52 -0.46
CA ALA A 128 6.69 37.28 -1.62
C ALA A 128 7.30 36.27 -2.60
N GLY A 129 6.78 36.18 -3.81
CA GLY A 129 7.28 35.26 -4.83
C GLY A 129 7.34 35.95 -6.18
N GLY A 130 8.21 36.95 -6.34
CA GLY A 130 8.33 37.75 -7.57
C GLY A 130 7.30 38.89 -7.71
N SER A 131 6.55 39.22 -6.66
CA SER A 131 5.59 40.33 -6.69
C SER A 131 5.49 41.03 -5.32
N ALA A 132 4.62 42.04 -5.20
CA ALA A 132 4.31 42.61 -3.89
C ALA A 132 3.72 41.52 -3.00
N GLY A 133 4.31 41.31 -1.82
CA GLY A 133 3.96 40.14 -1.04
C GLY A 133 2.54 40.18 -0.46
N ILE A 134 2.01 38.97 -0.34
CA ILE A 134 0.66 38.63 0.07
C ILE A 134 0.67 38.00 1.45
N LYS A 135 -0.46 38.02 2.14
CA LYS A 135 -0.60 37.59 3.54
C LYS A 135 -1.83 36.73 3.73
N ALA A 136 -1.68 35.67 4.53
CA ALA A 136 -2.80 34.84 4.94
C ALA A 136 -3.84 35.68 5.70
N THR A 137 -5.11 35.28 5.62
CA THR A 137 -6.24 36.12 6.03
C THR A 137 -6.79 35.79 7.41
N ALA A 138 -6.59 34.57 7.93
CA ALA A 138 -7.21 34.18 9.20
C ALA A 138 -6.56 33.00 9.98
N ILE A 139 -5.42 32.44 9.54
CA ILE A 139 -4.81 31.31 10.24
C ILE A 139 -3.70 31.82 11.17
N ASP A 140 -3.87 31.54 12.47
CA ASP A 140 -2.84 31.70 13.48
C ASP A 140 -1.83 30.57 13.31
N VAL A 141 -0.57 30.93 13.02
CA VAL A 141 0.52 29.98 12.84
C VAL A 141 1.48 29.94 14.04
N THR A 142 1.09 30.57 15.15
CA THR A 142 1.88 30.68 16.39
C THR A 142 1.29 29.86 17.53
N ASP A 143 0.46 28.88 17.21
CA ASP A 143 -0.29 28.05 18.16
C ASP A 143 0.48 26.79 18.61
N GLY A 144 1.72 26.62 18.16
CA GLY A 144 2.55 25.46 18.49
C GLY A 144 2.13 24.17 17.78
N VAL A 145 1.26 24.25 16.77
CA VAL A 145 0.85 23.11 15.94
C VAL A 145 1.71 23.05 14.67
N TRP A 146 1.97 21.86 14.15
CA TRP A 146 2.56 21.68 12.83
C TRP A 146 1.59 22.23 11.77
N ARG A 147 2.10 23.12 10.93
CA ARG A 147 1.39 23.74 9.81
C ARG A 147 2.16 23.50 8.53
N HIS A 148 1.44 23.46 7.42
CA HIS A 148 2.02 23.38 6.09
C HIS A 148 1.82 24.70 5.37
N ALA A 149 2.88 25.29 4.81
CA ALA A 149 2.77 26.48 3.99
C ALA A 149 3.31 26.24 2.58
N VAL A 150 2.53 26.67 1.59
CA VAL A 150 2.95 26.63 0.19
C VAL A 150 2.83 28.00 -0.46
N GLY A 151 3.96 28.50 -0.96
CA GLY A 151 4.04 29.72 -1.75
C GLY A 151 4.21 29.40 -3.23
N VAL A 152 3.37 29.97 -4.09
CA VAL A 152 3.43 29.73 -5.55
C VAL A 152 3.67 31.06 -6.28
N GLY A 153 4.67 31.09 -7.15
CA GLY A 153 4.95 32.20 -8.07
C GLY A 153 5.22 31.66 -9.48
N ALA A 154 4.61 32.27 -10.49
CA ALA A 154 4.83 31.91 -11.89
C ALA A 154 4.80 33.16 -12.76
N TRP A 155 5.70 33.23 -13.74
CA TRP A 155 5.92 34.38 -14.58
C TRP A 155 4.63 34.81 -15.28
N GLY A 156 4.22 36.06 -15.03
CA GLY A 156 3.01 36.63 -15.61
C GLY A 156 1.71 36.08 -15.06
N LYS A 157 1.73 35.24 -14.03
CA LYS A 157 0.54 34.66 -13.37
C LYS A 157 0.42 35.12 -11.91
N PRO A 158 -0.80 35.18 -11.34
CA PRO A 158 -1.01 35.59 -9.96
C PRO A 158 -0.26 34.72 -8.96
N THR A 159 0.46 35.33 -8.02
CA THR A 159 1.07 34.59 -6.90
C THR A 159 0.01 34.12 -5.90
N ARG A 160 0.25 33.01 -5.20
CA ARG A 160 -0.69 32.43 -4.24
C ARG A 160 0.03 31.97 -2.98
N LEU A 161 -0.68 32.01 -1.86
CA LEU A 161 -0.25 31.44 -0.58
C LEU A 161 -1.33 30.49 -0.09
N TYR A 162 -0.91 29.28 0.23
CA TYR A 162 -1.72 28.23 0.82
C TYR A 162 -1.19 27.93 2.22
N ILE A 163 -2.11 27.60 3.12
CA ILE A 163 -1.79 27.11 4.46
C ILE A 163 -2.69 25.89 4.68
N ASP A 164 -2.09 24.79 5.13
CA ASP A 164 -2.74 23.51 5.39
C ASP A 164 -3.55 23.02 4.18
N GLY A 165 -2.93 23.03 2.99
CA GLY A 165 -3.57 22.66 1.72
C GLY A 165 -4.58 23.68 1.17
N VAL A 166 -4.99 24.69 1.95
CA VAL A 166 -6.08 25.61 1.58
C VAL A 166 -5.56 26.97 1.11
N LEU A 167 -6.05 27.43 -0.05
CA LEU A 167 -5.74 28.76 -0.59
C LEU A 167 -6.17 29.87 0.37
N GLN A 168 -5.21 30.65 0.86
CA GLN A 168 -5.48 31.79 1.75
C GLN A 168 -5.69 33.10 0.99
N VAL A 169 -4.89 33.32 -0.05
CA VAL A 169 -4.87 34.58 -0.80
C VAL A 169 -4.22 34.42 -2.18
N THR A 170 -4.76 35.17 -3.13
CA THR A 170 -4.19 35.37 -4.48
C THR A 170 -3.76 36.82 -4.63
N GLY A 171 -2.53 37.03 -5.11
CA GLY A 171 -1.93 38.34 -5.33
C GLY A 171 -2.00 38.81 -6.78
N THR A 172 -1.10 39.75 -7.11
CA THR A 172 -0.87 40.18 -8.49
C THR A 172 0.08 39.22 -9.22
N ASN A 173 0.27 39.45 -10.51
CA ASN A 173 1.20 38.68 -11.32
C ASN A 173 2.62 38.70 -10.75
N SER A 174 3.25 37.52 -10.76
CA SER A 174 4.62 37.28 -10.35
C SER A 174 5.60 37.50 -11.51
N TYR A 175 6.75 38.07 -11.17
CA TYR A 175 7.90 38.32 -12.02
C TYR A 175 9.17 38.01 -11.21
N LEU A 176 9.51 36.72 -11.13
CA LEU A 176 10.70 36.26 -10.41
C LEU A 176 11.96 36.85 -11.04
N ASN A 177 12.86 37.35 -10.20
CA ASN A 177 14.14 37.90 -10.60
C ASN A 177 15.27 37.19 -9.83
N PRO A 178 15.81 36.07 -10.33
CA PRO A 178 16.87 35.30 -9.67
C PRO A 178 18.26 35.99 -9.71
N GLY A 179 18.29 37.32 -9.79
CA GLY A 179 19.49 38.10 -10.04
C GLY A 179 20.43 38.28 -8.84
N SER A 180 20.05 37.84 -7.64
CA SER A 180 20.95 37.88 -6.48
C SER A 180 21.92 36.71 -6.48
N SER A 181 23.08 36.95 -5.90
CA SER A 181 24.08 35.90 -5.59
C SER A 181 24.00 35.43 -4.13
N ARG A 182 22.96 35.84 -3.39
CA ARG A 182 22.77 35.48 -1.99
C ARG A 182 22.37 34.01 -1.83
N PRO A 183 22.78 33.36 -0.73
CA PRO A 183 22.39 31.99 -0.46
C PRO A 183 20.90 31.88 -0.14
N PHE A 184 20.32 30.71 -0.42
CA PHE A 184 19.04 30.31 0.15
C PHE A 184 19.23 30.04 1.65
N MET A 185 18.25 30.40 2.48
CA MET A 185 18.27 30.14 3.91
C MET A 185 16.96 29.51 4.40
N ILE A 186 17.08 28.47 5.23
CA ILE A 186 15.99 27.93 6.04
C ILE A 186 16.16 28.51 7.45
N GLY A 187 15.19 29.30 7.90
CA GLY A 187 15.17 29.91 9.22
C GLY A 187 15.74 31.33 9.32
N ASN A 188 16.12 31.96 8.20
CA ASN A 188 16.62 33.34 8.20
C ASN A 188 16.44 34.00 6.83
N ASN A 189 16.71 35.30 6.76
CA ASN A 189 16.69 36.08 5.53
C ASN A 189 18.12 36.54 5.16
N PRO A 190 18.66 36.19 3.98
CA PRO A 190 20.03 36.52 3.61
C PRO A 190 20.27 38.04 3.40
N ALA A 191 19.21 38.84 3.25
CA ALA A 191 19.26 40.30 3.20
C ALA A 191 19.14 40.97 4.56
N HIS A 192 18.52 40.28 5.50
CA HIS A 192 18.07 40.81 6.78
C HIS A 192 18.26 39.77 7.88
N LEU A 193 19.51 39.48 8.25
CA LEU A 193 19.87 38.42 9.23
C LEU A 193 19.26 38.60 10.63
N SER A 194 18.66 39.76 10.89
CA SER A 194 17.88 40.02 12.10
C SER A 194 16.44 39.51 12.01
N ARG A 195 16.03 38.80 10.96
CA ARG A 195 14.68 38.25 10.74
C ARG A 195 14.65 36.73 10.92
N SER A 196 15.41 36.24 11.90
CA SER A 196 15.51 34.81 12.17
C SER A 196 14.20 34.20 12.67
N TRP A 197 14.02 32.92 12.33
CA TRP A 197 12.92 32.08 12.77
C TRP A 197 13.23 31.40 14.10
N THR A 198 12.21 31.23 14.93
CA THR A 198 12.26 30.40 16.14
C THR A 198 11.12 29.40 16.08
N GLY A 199 11.44 28.12 16.20
CA GLY A 199 10.52 27.02 15.96
C GLY A 199 11.16 25.88 15.19
N ASP A 200 10.36 24.90 14.81
CA ASP A 200 10.81 23.71 14.08
C ASP A 200 10.41 23.82 12.60
N VAL A 201 11.25 23.26 11.73
CA VAL A 201 11.06 23.25 10.27
C VAL A 201 11.36 21.86 9.73
N ASP A 202 10.54 21.40 8.81
CA ASP A 202 10.57 20.03 8.30
C ASP A 202 10.13 19.98 6.83
N ASP A 203 10.47 18.90 6.12
CA ASP A 203 9.95 18.51 4.81
C ASP A 203 9.88 19.70 3.81
N VAL A 204 11.04 20.34 3.60
CA VAL A 204 11.19 21.55 2.77
C VAL A 204 11.45 21.14 1.33
N GLY A 205 10.60 21.58 0.41
CA GLY A 205 10.80 21.32 -1.02
C GLY A 205 10.56 22.52 -1.93
N ILE A 206 11.25 22.52 -3.06
CA ILE A 206 11.15 23.53 -4.11
C ILE A 206 10.82 22.84 -5.42
N PHE A 207 9.71 23.25 -6.04
CA PHE A 207 9.35 22.83 -7.39
C PHE A 207 9.60 23.94 -8.40
N ASP A 208 10.04 23.58 -9.60
CA ASP A 208 10.27 24.52 -10.72
C ASP A 208 9.01 24.77 -11.58
N ILE A 209 7.86 24.32 -11.11
CA ILE A 209 6.55 24.50 -11.75
C ILE A 209 5.55 25.25 -10.87
N GLU A 210 4.49 25.73 -11.51
CA GLU A 210 3.31 26.24 -10.85
C GLU A 210 2.41 25.08 -10.40
N LEU A 211 2.51 24.65 -9.13
CA LEU A 211 1.58 23.63 -8.63
C LEU A 211 0.14 24.16 -8.61
N SER A 212 -0.80 23.29 -8.99
CA SER A 212 -2.23 23.54 -8.94
C SER A 212 -2.75 23.53 -7.49
N ALA A 213 -3.94 24.08 -7.25
CA ALA A 213 -4.57 24.00 -5.93
C ALA A 213 -4.83 22.55 -5.48
N LEU A 214 -5.09 21.65 -6.43
CA LEU A 214 -5.30 20.23 -6.19
C LEU A 214 -4.00 19.52 -5.78
N GLN A 215 -2.89 19.82 -6.47
CA GLN A 215 -1.57 19.30 -6.08
C GLN A 215 -1.15 19.81 -4.69
N VAL A 216 -1.40 21.08 -4.38
CA VAL A 216 -1.11 21.63 -3.04
C VAL A 216 -1.97 20.97 -1.96
N ALA A 217 -3.26 20.74 -2.24
CA ALA A 217 -4.12 19.99 -1.33
C ALA A 217 -3.63 18.55 -1.14
N ALA A 218 -3.23 17.86 -2.22
CA ALA A 218 -2.71 16.51 -2.17
C ALA A 218 -1.46 16.36 -1.28
N ILE A 219 -0.53 17.32 -1.31
CA ILE A 219 0.64 17.33 -0.40
C ILE A 219 0.18 17.31 1.05
N TYR A 220 -0.76 18.18 1.42
CA TYR A 220 -1.26 18.25 2.78
C TYR A 220 -2.10 17.04 3.18
N ASP A 221 -3.00 16.59 2.31
CA ASP A 221 -3.94 15.50 2.61
C ASP A 221 -3.21 14.16 2.75
N LEU A 222 -2.28 13.83 1.84
CA LEU A 222 -1.50 12.58 1.92
C LEU A 222 -0.50 12.58 3.08
N ALA A 223 0.00 13.75 3.48
CA ALA A 223 0.84 13.90 4.66
C ALA A 223 0.07 13.65 5.97
N ASN A 224 -1.17 14.13 6.07
CA ASN A 224 -2.00 13.98 7.29
C ASN A 224 -2.87 12.72 7.30
N ASP A 225 -2.95 11.99 6.19
CA ASP A 225 -3.68 10.74 6.15
C ASP A 225 -2.96 9.69 7.04
N PRO A 226 -3.63 9.09 8.03
CA PRO A 226 -3.02 8.15 8.95
C PRO A 226 -2.63 6.81 8.31
N GLU A 227 -3.18 6.48 7.14
CA GLU A 227 -2.79 5.30 6.37
C GLU A 227 -1.51 5.56 5.56
N PHE A 228 -1.40 6.74 4.94
CA PHE A 228 -0.29 7.06 4.05
C PHE A 228 0.87 7.75 4.77
N SER A 229 0.61 8.90 5.41
CA SER A 229 1.62 9.74 6.06
C SER A 229 2.85 9.94 5.16
N TYR A 230 2.61 10.41 3.94
CA TYR A 230 3.64 10.55 2.91
C TYR A 230 4.38 11.90 3.04
N PRO A 231 5.72 11.90 3.20
CA PRO A 231 6.55 13.08 3.01
C PRO A 231 6.55 13.51 1.53
N LEU A 232 7.13 14.68 1.25
CA LEU A 232 6.97 15.35 -0.03
C LEU A 232 7.52 14.55 -1.22
N ASP A 233 8.61 13.79 -1.05
CA ASP A 233 9.17 12.94 -2.10
C ASP A 233 8.25 11.78 -2.48
N GLU A 234 7.56 11.19 -1.51
CA GLU A 234 6.54 10.17 -1.78
C GLU A 234 5.31 10.78 -2.46
N VAL A 235 4.87 11.98 -2.08
CA VAL A 235 3.80 12.68 -2.81
C VAL A 235 4.25 13.05 -4.23
N ASN A 236 5.51 13.43 -4.43
CA ASN A 236 6.05 13.74 -5.75
C ASN A 236 6.00 12.53 -6.70
N LEU A 237 6.23 11.32 -6.18
CA LEU A 237 6.01 10.08 -6.94
C LEU A 237 4.56 9.93 -7.42
N VAL A 238 3.59 10.38 -6.62
CA VAL A 238 2.17 10.40 -7.02
C VAL A 238 1.93 11.39 -8.17
N PHE A 239 2.55 12.57 -8.13
CA PHE A 239 2.48 13.55 -9.22
C PHE A 239 3.10 13.01 -10.51
N GLN A 240 4.27 12.36 -10.42
CA GLN A 240 4.91 11.73 -11.57
C GLN A 240 4.01 10.65 -12.21
N ALA A 241 3.33 9.83 -11.39
CA ALA A 241 2.38 8.84 -11.89
C ALA A 241 1.19 9.48 -12.63
N TYR A 242 0.73 10.64 -12.17
CA TYR A 242 -0.30 11.41 -12.85
C TYR A 242 0.22 11.99 -14.18
N ASP A 243 1.39 12.61 -14.17
CA ASP A 243 2.00 13.26 -15.34
C ASP A 243 2.39 12.27 -16.46
N ASP A 244 2.64 10.99 -16.11
CA ASP A 244 2.82 9.89 -17.07
C ASP A 244 1.56 9.62 -17.93
N GLY A 245 0.41 10.19 -17.57
CA GLY A 245 -0.84 10.03 -18.32
C GLY A 245 -1.52 8.66 -18.10
N PRO A 246 -2.55 8.33 -18.91
CA PRO A 246 -3.31 7.09 -18.75
C PRO A 246 -2.42 5.83 -18.78
N GLY A 247 -2.45 5.05 -17.70
CA GLY A 247 -1.59 3.87 -17.50
C GLY A 247 -0.30 4.14 -16.72
N GLY A 248 -0.03 5.40 -16.36
CA GLY A 248 0.93 5.79 -15.35
C GLY A 248 0.55 5.24 -13.97
N PHE A 249 1.54 4.76 -13.22
CA PHE A 249 1.35 4.26 -11.88
C PHE A 249 2.64 4.37 -11.08
N VAL A 250 2.51 4.43 -9.76
CA VAL A 250 3.64 4.32 -8.83
C VAL A 250 3.33 3.38 -7.68
N VAL A 251 4.36 2.74 -7.16
CA VAL A 251 4.29 1.94 -5.93
C VAL A 251 5.05 2.70 -4.87
N ILE A 252 4.37 3.05 -3.78
CA ILE A 252 4.92 3.80 -2.64
C ILE A 252 4.73 2.94 -1.41
N ARG A 253 5.82 2.64 -0.69
CA ARG A 253 5.84 1.69 0.43
C ARG A 253 5.17 0.37 0.02
N ASN A 254 3.99 0.08 0.59
CA ASN A 254 3.23 -1.12 0.30
C ASN A 254 2.05 -0.88 -0.67
N GLY A 255 1.71 0.36 -1.04
CA GLY A 255 0.53 0.71 -1.86
C GLY A 255 0.87 1.06 -3.31
N ARG A 256 -0.11 0.95 -4.23
CA ARG A 256 0.02 1.43 -5.61
C ARG A 256 -1.00 2.49 -5.93
N TRP A 257 -0.56 3.54 -6.61
CA TRP A 257 -1.39 4.60 -7.15
C TRP A 257 -1.41 4.49 -8.67
N ASP A 258 -2.59 4.42 -9.26
CA ASP A 258 -2.77 4.46 -10.72
C ASP A 258 -3.39 5.76 -11.14
N HIS A 259 -2.88 6.39 -12.20
CA HIS A 259 -3.60 7.48 -12.85
C HIS A 259 -4.92 6.95 -13.42
N VAL A 260 -6.02 7.55 -12.98
CA VAL A 260 -7.38 7.34 -13.47
C VAL A 260 -7.97 8.64 -14.01
N ALA A 261 -8.73 8.54 -15.10
CA ALA A 261 -9.30 9.71 -15.79
C ALA A 261 -10.39 10.44 -14.97
N ALA A 262 -10.92 9.79 -13.93
CA ALA A 262 -11.82 10.33 -12.93
C ALA A 262 -11.81 9.38 -11.70
N ASP A 263 -12.39 9.82 -10.59
CA ASP A 263 -12.67 8.96 -9.44
C ASP A 263 -13.36 7.65 -9.91
N PRO A 264 -12.78 6.48 -9.63
CA PRO A 264 -13.32 5.20 -10.09
C PRO A 264 -14.64 4.80 -9.42
N ALA A 265 -15.04 5.47 -8.33
CA ALA A 265 -16.24 5.18 -7.54
C ALA A 265 -16.32 3.71 -7.03
N ASP A 266 -15.17 3.03 -6.96
CA ASP A 266 -15.02 1.65 -6.46
C ASP A 266 -14.60 1.60 -4.98
N GLY A 267 -14.54 2.77 -4.31
CA GLY A 267 -14.20 2.90 -2.90
C GLY A 267 -12.69 2.99 -2.63
N ARG A 268 -11.85 2.96 -3.66
CA ARG A 268 -10.42 3.26 -3.55
C ARG A 268 -10.21 4.73 -3.16
N THR A 269 -9.16 5.00 -2.38
CA THR A 269 -8.73 6.39 -2.14
C THR A 269 -8.35 7.03 -3.46
N PHE A 270 -8.93 8.19 -3.75
CA PHE A 270 -8.68 8.94 -4.97
C PHE A 270 -8.17 10.35 -4.62
N ILE A 271 -7.05 10.74 -5.22
CA ILE A 271 -6.49 12.09 -5.12
C ILE A 271 -6.66 12.75 -6.48
N GLU A 272 -7.55 13.74 -6.54
CA GLU A 272 -7.77 14.56 -7.73
C GLU A 272 -6.56 15.50 -7.92
N LEU A 273 -5.99 15.52 -9.13
CA LEU A 273 -4.80 16.32 -9.46
C LEU A 273 -5.03 17.21 -10.69
N GLY A 274 -6.01 16.85 -11.53
CA GLY A 274 -6.39 17.57 -12.74
C GLY A 274 -7.68 18.37 -12.58
N PRO A 275 -7.79 19.55 -13.22
CA PRO A 275 -9.02 20.36 -13.19
C PRO A 275 -10.20 19.75 -13.96
N ASP A 276 -9.95 18.67 -14.71
CA ASP A 276 -10.96 17.87 -15.41
C ASP A 276 -11.49 16.71 -14.54
N GLY A 277 -11.07 16.63 -13.27
CA GLY A 277 -11.43 15.55 -12.36
C GLY A 277 -10.51 14.34 -12.42
N SER A 278 -9.45 14.37 -13.24
CA SER A 278 -8.45 13.30 -13.30
C SER A 278 -7.52 13.33 -12.09
N GLY A 279 -6.91 12.19 -11.79
CA GLY A 279 -6.04 12.07 -10.63
C GLY A 279 -5.46 10.67 -10.50
N VAL A 280 -5.10 10.29 -9.28
CA VAL A 280 -4.59 8.96 -8.97
C VAL A 280 -5.47 8.23 -7.98
N ALA A 281 -5.68 6.92 -8.16
CA ALA A 281 -6.41 6.07 -7.24
C ALA A 281 -5.52 4.99 -6.65
N GLY A 282 -5.55 4.83 -5.32
CA GLY A 282 -4.82 3.79 -4.59
C GLY A 282 -5.47 2.42 -4.80
N GLN A 283 -4.77 1.44 -5.35
CA GLN A 283 -5.24 0.04 -5.38
C GLN A 283 -5.40 -0.50 -3.96
N THR A 284 -6.45 -1.28 -3.71
CA THR A 284 -6.58 -2.11 -2.51
C THR A 284 -5.66 -3.33 -2.59
N ALA A 285 -5.43 -3.99 -1.45
CA ALA A 285 -4.88 -5.34 -1.45
C ALA A 285 -5.77 -6.27 -2.31
N PRO A 286 -5.20 -7.28 -2.99
CA PRO A 286 -6.01 -8.20 -3.79
C PRO A 286 -6.91 -9.02 -2.88
N GLU A 287 -8.11 -9.41 -3.29
CA GLU A 287 -8.97 -10.24 -2.42
C GLU A 287 -8.52 -11.72 -2.39
N VAL A 288 -8.55 -12.34 -1.21
CA VAL A 288 -8.61 -13.81 -1.08
C VAL A 288 -10.07 -14.27 -1.11
N ILE A 289 -10.55 -14.61 -2.30
CA ILE A 289 -11.94 -14.99 -2.57
C ILE A 289 -12.32 -16.28 -1.82
N THR A 290 -11.52 -17.34 -1.92
CA THR A 290 -11.73 -18.58 -1.17
C THR A 290 -10.44 -19.13 -0.56
N PHE A 291 -10.58 -19.78 0.59
CA PHE A 291 -9.55 -20.63 1.19
C PHE A 291 -10.23 -21.77 1.92
N THR A 292 -10.14 -22.97 1.35
CA THR A 292 -10.91 -24.15 1.77
C THR A 292 -10.00 -25.37 1.82
N SER A 293 -10.49 -26.44 2.44
CA SER A 293 -9.83 -27.74 2.45
C SER A 293 -10.79 -28.87 2.09
N ASN A 294 -10.25 -30.01 1.69
CA ASN A 294 -11.05 -31.21 1.44
C ASN A 294 -11.68 -31.80 2.72
N ARG A 295 -11.13 -31.50 3.90
CA ARG A 295 -11.64 -31.92 5.21
C ARG A 295 -11.40 -30.82 6.25
N VAL A 296 -12.31 -30.69 7.21
CA VAL A 296 -12.12 -29.80 8.38
C VAL A 296 -11.72 -30.56 9.64
N LEU A 297 -11.73 -31.89 9.58
CA LEU A 297 -11.36 -32.81 10.65
C LEU A 297 -10.50 -33.92 10.06
N ILE A 298 -9.34 -34.18 10.66
CA ILE A 298 -8.40 -35.22 10.23
C ILE A 298 -7.85 -36.01 11.43
N PRO A 299 -7.34 -37.23 11.24
CA PRO A 299 -6.44 -37.83 12.21
C PRO A 299 -5.15 -37.01 12.33
N GLU A 300 -4.49 -37.10 13.48
CA GLU A 300 -3.20 -36.43 13.69
C GLU A 300 -2.18 -36.81 12.62
N GLY A 301 -1.55 -35.80 12.01
CA GLY A 301 -0.50 -36.00 10.99
C GLY A 301 -1.02 -36.44 9.62
N PHE A 302 -2.32 -36.68 9.45
CA PHE A 302 -2.89 -37.09 8.17
C PHE A 302 -2.84 -35.95 7.16
N GLU A 303 -2.67 -36.26 5.87
CA GLU A 303 -2.59 -35.22 4.83
C GLU A 303 -3.87 -34.38 4.74
N ILE A 304 -3.71 -33.10 4.39
CA ILE A 304 -4.82 -32.19 4.11
C ILE A 304 -4.59 -31.48 2.77
N ALA A 305 -5.62 -31.43 1.93
CA ALA A 305 -5.57 -30.71 0.66
C ALA A 305 -6.28 -29.36 0.79
N PHE A 306 -5.55 -28.28 0.54
CA PHE A 306 -6.07 -26.91 0.45
C PHE A 306 -6.46 -26.59 -0.99
N ALA A 307 -7.47 -25.74 -1.14
CA ALA A 307 -7.85 -25.10 -2.38
C ALA A 307 -8.20 -23.63 -2.11
N TRP A 308 -7.80 -22.75 -3.02
CA TRP A 308 -8.02 -21.31 -2.89
C TRP A 308 -8.36 -20.66 -4.22
N GLU A 309 -8.96 -19.48 -4.09
CA GLU A 309 -9.19 -18.54 -5.16
C GLU A 309 -8.77 -17.15 -4.66
N VAL A 310 -7.95 -16.46 -5.43
CA VAL A 310 -7.46 -15.10 -5.19
C VAL A 310 -7.74 -14.26 -6.43
N GLU A 311 -7.85 -12.95 -6.27
CA GLU A 311 -8.01 -12.06 -7.42
C GLU A 311 -6.85 -12.18 -8.41
N SER A 312 -7.17 -12.00 -9.69
CA SER A 312 -6.23 -12.17 -10.80
C SER A 312 -5.04 -11.19 -10.76
N ALA A 313 -5.19 -10.09 -10.03
CA ALA A 313 -4.12 -9.12 -9.79
C ALA A 313 -3.03 -9.64 -8.83
N THR A 314 -3.17 -10.82 -8.22
CA THR A 314 -2.20 -11.39 -7.28
C THR A 314 -0.91 -11.85 -7.98
N THR A 315 0.25 -11.43 -7.48
CA THR A 315 1.59 -11.87 -7.93
C THR A 315 2.20 -12.95 -7.07
N THR A 316 1.91 -12.99 -5.77
CA THR A 316 2.46 -13.99 -4.83
C THR A 316 1.37 -14.53 -3.93
N VAL A 317 1.38 -15.85 -3.67
CA VAL A 317 0.47 -16.51 -2.73
C VAL A 317 1.29 -17.36 -1.76
N VAL A 318 1.13 -17.13 -0.46
CA VAL A 318 1.83 -17.86 0.61
C VAL A 318 0.83 -18.42 1.61
N ILE A 319 1.04 -19.65 2.07
CA ILE A 319 0.31 -20.23 3.20
C ILE A 319 1.30 -20.44 4.36
N ASP A 320 0.91 -20.06 5.57
CA ASP A 320 1.72 -20.21 6.78
C ASP A 320 1.77 -21.69 7.28
N GLN A 321 2.13 -21.88 8.56
CA GLN A 321 2.22 -23.20 9.23
C GLN A 321 3.11 -24.22 8.48
N GLY A 322 4.14 -23.74 7.79
CA GLY A 322 5.13 -24.58 7.12
C GLY A 322 4.76 -25.01 5.70
N VAL A 323 3.65 -24.55 5.13
CA VAL A 323 3.29 -24.79 3.72
C VAL A 323 4.20 -23.99 2.79
N GLY A 324 4.33 -22.67 3.01
CA GLY A 324 5.21 -21.79 2.26
C GLY A 324 4.58 -21.17 1.00
N ASP A 325 5.43 -20.79 0.05
CA ASP A 325 5.03 -20.15 -1.21
C ASP A 325 4.32 -21.15 -2.13
N VAL A 326 3.07 -20.83 -2.48
CA VAL A 326 2.19 -21.61 -3.35
C VAL A 326 1.83 -20.86 -4.63
N THR A 327 2.62 -19.85 -5.01
CA THR A 327 2.40 -19.03 -6.21
C THR A 327 2.42 -19.88 -7.48
N ALA A 328 3.37 -20.83 -7.59
CA ALA A 328 3.47 -21.71 -8.76
C ALA A 328 2.27 -22.67 -8.91
N GLN A 329 1.55 -22.92 -7.83
CA GLN A 329 0.33 -23.72 -7.77
C GLN A 329 -0.92 -22.89 -8.04
N THR A 330 -0.78 -21.58 -8.21
CA THR A 330 -1.88 -20.65 -8.47
C THR A 330 -1.89 -20.27 -9.96
N THR A 331 -2.91 -20.72 -10.69
CA THR A 331 -3.12 -20.42 -12.11
C THR A 331 -4.46 -19.76 -12.31
N ALA A 332 -4.48 -18.58 -12.94
CA ALA A 332 -5.69 -17.78 -13.14
C ALA A 332 -6.49 -17.55 -11.84
N GLY A 333 -5.77 -17.23 -10.76
CA GLY A 333 -6.37 -16.96 -9.44
C GLY A 333 -6.72 -18.20 -8.63
N MET A 334 -6.74 -19.40 -9.22
CA MET A 334 -7.11 -20.63 -8.52
C MET A 334 -5.90 -21.52 -8.24
N GLY A 335 -5.84 -22.14 -7.06
CA GLY A 335 -4.77 -23.07 -6.73
C GLY A 335 -5.18 -24.16 -5.75
N SER A 336 -4.35 -25.19 -5.65
CA SER A 336 -4.51 -26.27 -4.68
C SER A 336 -3.17 -26.86 -4.27
N PHE A 337 -3.08 -27.36 -3.04
CA PHE A 337 -1.87 -27.97 -2.50
C PHE A 337 -2.20 -28.99 -1.42
N THR A 338 -1.58 -30.17 -1.48
CA THR A 338 -1.68 -31.20 -0.43
C THR A 338 -0.51 -31.08 0.54
N PHE A 339 -0.81 -30.78 1.79
CA PHE A 339 0.15 -30.65 2.88
C PHE A 339 0.28 -31.97 3.65
N TYR A 340 1.51 -32.46 3.77
CA TYR A 340 1.85 -33.68 4.50
C TYR A 340 3.23 -33.57 5.17
N PRO A 341 3.38 -34.04 6.43
CA PRO A 341 2.30 -34.47 7.32
C PRO A 341 1.38 -33.30 7.70
N GLY A 342 0.09 -33.59 7.92
CA GLY A 342 -0.84 -32.56 8.41
C GLY A 342 -0.60 -32.20 9.87
N PRO A 343 -1.39 -31.26 10.43
CA PRO A 343 -1.23 -30.85 11.82
C PRO A 343 -1.51 -32.00 12.81
N SER A 344 -0.86 -31.93 13.98
CA SER A 344 -1.06 -32.89 15.09
C SER A 344 -2.02 -32.38 16.17
N SER A 345 -2.40 -31.12 16.12
CA SER A 345 -3.42 -30.49 16.96
C SER A 345 -4.28 -29.55 16.12
N GLU A 346 -5.38 -29.05 16.67
CA GLU A 346 -6.13 -27.95 16.05
C GLU A 346 -5.17 -26.83 15.61
N THR A 347 -5.23 -26.46 14.33
CA THR A 347 -4.31 -25.50 13.71
C THR A 347 -5.09 -24.59 12.77
N THR A 348 -4.87 -23.28 12.89
CA THR A 348 -5.37 -22.28 11.93
C THR A 348 -4.30 -21.97 10.90
N PHE A 349 -4.61 -22.21 9.64
CA PHE A 349 -3.81 -21.79 8.49
C PHE A 349 -4.27 -20.41 8.03
N THR A 350 -3.34 -19.61 7.54
CA THR A 350 -3.54 -18.29 6.95
C THR A 350 -2.94 -18.30 5.54
N ILE A 351 -3.77 -18.06 4.53
CA ILE A 351 -3.30 -17.76 3.18
C ILE A 351 -3.12 -16.24 3.04
N SER A 352 -2.07 -15.83 2.34
CA SER A 352 -1.71 -14.44 2.05
C SER A 352 -1.56 -14.26 0.53
N ALA A 353 -2.33 -13.36 -0.06
CA ALA A 353 -2.25 -12.98 -1.48
C ALA A 353 -1.63 -11.59 -1.60
N THR A 354 -0.55 -11.46 -2.36
CA THR A 354 0.20 -10.21 -2.56
C THR A 354 0.01 -9.69 -3.98
N ALA A 355 -0.30 -8.41 -4.16
CA ALA A 355 -0.39 -7.76 -5.47
C ALA A 355 0.99 -7.26 -5.96
N PRO A 356 1.16 -6.86 -7.24
CA PRO A 356 2.43 -6.36 -7.78
C PRO A 356 3.02 -5.18 -7.00
N ASN A 357 2.18 -4.49 -6.23
CA ASN A 357 2.52 -3.35 -5.40
C ASN A 357 2.96 -3.72 -3.98
N GLY A 358 2.93 -4.99 -3.61
CA GLY A 358 3.30 -5.45 -2.27
C GLY A 358 2.15 -5.46 -1.25
N LEU A 359 0.94 -4.96 -1.59
CA LEU A 359 -0.21 -5.08 -0.69
C LEU A 359 -0.63 -6.54 -0.53
N VAL A 360 -0.96 -6.92 0.70
CA VAL A 360 -1.32 -8.29 1.07
C VAL A 360 -2.72 -8.36 1.66
N ALA A 361 -3.56 -9.27 1.17
CA ALA A 361 -4.77 -9.69 1.88
C ALA A 361 -4.62 -11.11 2.41
N THR A 362 -5.38 -11.43 3.45
CA THR A 362 -5.30 -12.73 4.10
C THR A 362 -6.67 -13.36 4.37
N LYS A 363 -6.70 -14.69 4.49
CA LYS A 363 -7.88 -15.46 4.91
C LYS A 363 -7.44 -16.66 5.75
N THR A 364 -8.24 -17.04 6.73
CA THR A 364 -7.91 -18.11 7.67
C THR A 364 -8.80 -19.33 7.51
N LEU A 365 -8.25 -20.51 7.81
CA LEU A 365 -8.93 -21.81 7.79
C LEU A 365 -8.47 -22.66 8.98
N ALA A 366 -9.39 -23.05 9.85
CA ALA A 366 -9.10 -23.92 10.99
C ALA A 366 -9.29 -25.41 10.62
N ILE A 367 -8.27 -26.22 10.90
CA ILE A 367 -8.30 -27.68 10.74
C ILE A 367 -8.26 -28.32 12.12
N GLN A 368 -9.25 -29.15 12.41
CA GLN A 368 -9.37 -29.91 13.65
C GLN A 368 -8.65 -31.26 13.52
N THR A 369 -8.16 -31.78 14.65
CA THR A 369 -7.62 -33.14 14.73
C THR A 369 -8.48 -34.04 15.62
N THR A 370 -8.49 -35.34 15.35
CA THR A 370 -9.15 -36.35 16.20
C THR A 370 -8.28 -37.60 16.36
N ASP A 371 -8.33 -38.19 17.54
CA ASP A 371 -7.71 -39.48 17.87
C ASP A 371 -8.70 -40.65 17.80
N GLN A 372 -9.96 -40.40 17.43
CA GLN A 372 -11.00 -41.41 17.17
C GLN A 372 -10.99 -41.87 15.70
N PRO A 373 -11.64 -43.01 15.37
CA PRO A 373 -11.81 -43.41 13.98
C PRO A 373 -12.58 -42.33 13.20
N LEU A 374 -12.19 -42.10 11.95
CA LEU A 374 -12.82 -41.11 11.07
C LEU A 374 -13.25 -41.78 9.78
N LEU A 375 -14.53 -41.62 9.42
CA LEU A 375 -15.05 -42.12 8.15
C LEU A 375 -14.66 -41.17 7.01
N ASP A 376 -13.91 -41.67 6.04
CA ASP A 376 -13.54 -40.89 4.86
C ASP A 376 -14.52 -41.12 3.70
N SER A 377 -14.84 -42.39 3.42
CA SER A 377 -15.87 -42.73 2.44
C SER A 377 -16.60 -44.04 2.79
N PHE A 378 -17.88 -44.10 2.41
CA PHE A 378 -18.68 -45.32 2.42
C PHE A 378 -19.78 -45.23 1.37
N THR A 379 -19.65 -46.03 0.31
CA THR A 379 -20.50 -45.98 -0.88
C THR A 379 -21.03 -47.36 -1.26
N VAL A 380 -22.17 -47.37 -1.96
CA VAL A 380 -22.81 -48.57 -2.54
C VAL A 380 -23.17 -48.21 -3.98
N SER A 381 -22.62 -48.95 -4.96
CA SER A 381 -22.79 -48.65 -6.38
C SER A 381 -23.00 -49.91 -7.23
N PRO A 382 -23.99 -49.94 -8.15
CA PRO A 382 -25.02 -48.92 -8.31
C PRO A 382 -25.98 -48.93 -7.11
N GLN A 383 -26.64 -47.80 -6.85
CA GLN A 383 -27.52 -47.69 -5.70
C GLN A 383 -28.83 -48.46 -5.88
N THR A 384 -29.23 -48.68 -7.14
CA THR A 384 -30.41 -49.44 -7.54
C THR A 384 -30.02 -50.56 -8.51
N VAL A 385 -30.49 -51.77 -8.27
CA VAL A 385 -30.21 -52.95 -9.10
C VAL A 385 -31.47 -53.78 -9.37
N GLY A 386 -31.41 -54.70 -10.34
CA GLY A 386 -32.42 -55.75 -10.46
C GLY A 386 -32.30 -56.76 -9.31
N SER A 387 -33.36 -57.52 -9.05
CA SER A 387 -33.33 -58.53 -7.98
C SER A 387 -32.28 -59.60 -8.27
N GLY A 388 -31.34 -59.79 -7.34
CA GLY A 388 -30.28 -60.79 -7.41
C GLY A 388 -29.04 -60.31 -8.17
N ASP A 389 -29.06 -59.08 -8.67
CA ASP A 389 -27.88 -58.43 -9.23
C ASP A 389 -26.95 -57.94 -8.11
N ASP A 390 -25.68 -57.72 -8.47
CA ASP A 390 -24.63 -57.35 -7.53
C ASP A 390 -24.50 -55.81 -7.36
N VAL A 391 -24.26 -55.38 -6.12
CA VAL A 391 -23.74 -54.03 -5.82
C VAL A 391 -22.31 -54.11 -5.31
N THR A 392 -21.54 -53.06 -5.57
CA THR A 392 -20.20 -52.88 -5.02
C THR A 392 -20.25 -51.90 -3.86
N VAL A 393 -19.93 -52.38 -2.67
CA VAL A 393 -19.75 -51.59 -1.46
C VAL A 393 -18.28 -51.20 -1.35
N SER A 394 -17.97 -49.92 -1.21
CA SER A 394 -16.58 -49.44 -1.05
C SER A 394 -16.48 -48.54 0.18
N TRP A 395 -15.40 -48.67 0.94
CA TRP A 395 -15.18 -47.88 2.15
C TRP A 395 -13.72 -47.51 2.36
N ILE A 396 -13.52 -46.39 3.04
CA ILE A 396 -12.23 -45.95 3.60
C ILE A 396 -12.51 -45.38 5.00
N VAL A 397 -11.89 -45.98 6.00
CA VAL A 397 -11.91 -45.51 7.39
C VAL A 397 -10.48 -45.20 7.81
N LEU A 398 -10.27 -44.00 8.34
CA LEU A 398 -8.99 -43.54 8.87
C LEU A 398 -8.94 -43.77 10.39
N ASN A 399 -7.75 -43.96 10.93
CA ASN A 399 -7.49 -44.07 12.37
C ASN A 399 -8.29 -45.16 13.11
N ALA A 400 -8.67 -46.25 12.41
CA ALA A 400 -9.34 -47.40 13.00
C ALA A 400 -8.36 -48.56 13.25
N THR A 401 -8.52 -49.25 14.38
CA THR A 401 -7.83 -50.51 14.66
C THR A 401 -8.65 -51.71 14.19
N THR A 402 -9.98 -51.59 14.21
CA THR A 402 -10.91 -52.62 13.74
C THR A 402 -11.95 -52.01 12.83
N VAL A 403 -12.29 -52.68 11.73
CA VAL A 403 -13.42 -52.32 10.86
C VAL A 403 -14.23 -53.58 10.55
N THR A 404 -15.55 -53.49 10.59
CA THR A 404 -16.44 -54.56 10.16
C THR A 404 -17.50 -54.07 9.19
N LEU A 405 -17.81 -54.87 8.18
CA LEU A 405 -18.95 -54.67 7.28
C LEU A 405 -20.01 -55.75 7.57
N ASN A 406 -21.21 -55.32 7.96
CA ASN A 406 -22.29 -56.21 8.40
C ASN A 406 -21.84 -57.18 9.51
N GLY A 407 -21.00 -56.70 10.43
CA GLY A 407 -20.41 -57.48 11.52
C GLY A 407 -19.22 -58.38 11.13
N ASN A 408 -18.85 -58.45 9.85
CA ASN A 408 -17.70 -59.24 9.40
C ASN A 408 -16.43 -58.38 9.33
N PRO A 409 -15.29 -58.83 9.89
CA PRO A 409 -14.03 -58.08 9.83
C PRO A 409 -13.57 -57.80 8.40
N VAL A 410 -13.21 -56.54 8.14
CA VAL A 410 -12.67 -56.07 6.87
C VAL A 410 -11.46 -55.17 7.08
N ALA A 411 -10.67 -54.94 6.03
CA ALA A 411 -9.59 -53.96 6.06
C ALA A 411 -10.13 -52.53 6.18
N SER A 412 -9.30 -51.58 6.64
CA SER A 412 -9.68 -50.17 6.80
C SER A 412 -10.04 -49.47 5.49
N ALA A 413 -9.52 -49.96 4.37
CA ALA A 413 -9.97 -49.59 3.04
C ALA A 413 -10.24 -50.86 2.23
N GLY A 414 -11.34 -50.90 1.49
CA GLY A 414 -11.69 -52.07 0.71
C GLY A 414 -12.93 -51.90 -0.15
N THR A 415 -13.16 -52.91 -0.98
CA THR A 415 -14.38 -53.05 -1.76
C THR A 415 -14.91 -54.47 -1.61
N GLN A 416 -16.23 -54.62 -1.66
CA GLN A 416 -16.90 -55.92 -1.65
C GLN A 416 -18.10 -55.90 -2.57
N THR A 417 -18.18 -56.89 -3.46
CA THR A 417 -19.35 -57.11 -4.32
C THR A 417 -20.31 -58.07 -3.63
N LEU A 418 -21.58 -57.68 -3.52
CA LEU A 418 -22.62 -58.42 -2.79
C LEU A 418 -23.92 -58.44 -3.62
N PRO A 419 -24.58 -59.60 -3.77
CA PRO A 419 -25.87 -59.67 -4.44
C PRO A 419 -26.98 -59.06 -3.57
N VAL A 420 -27.96 -58.41 -4.20
CA VAL A 420 -29.07 -57.75 -3.52
C VAL A 420 -30.40 -58.16 -4.14
N SER A 421 -31.26 -58.82 -3.36
CA SER A 421 -32.59 -59.27 -3.81
C SER A 421 -33.74 -58.46 -3.22
N GLU A 422 -33.47 -57.67 -2.19
CA GLU A 422 -34.42 -56.75 -1.53
C GLU A 422 -33.67 -55.54 -0.96
N LEU A 423 -34.39 -54.58 -0.38
CA LEU A 423 -33.76 -53.44 0.30
C LEU A 423 -32.79 -53.93 1.37
N THR A 424 -31.50 -53.70 1.15
CA THR A 424 -30.43 -54.21 2.02
C THR A 424 -29.65 -53.06 2.62
N SER A 425 -29.49 -53.07 3.94
CA SER A 425 -28.60 -52.16 4.65
C SER A 425 -27.19 -52.73 4.75
N PHE A 426 -26.20 -51.89 4.47
CA PHE A 426 -24.79 -52.15 4.71
C PHE A 426 -24.35 -51.31 5.89
N VAL A 427 -23.94 -51.95 6.98
CA VAL A 427 -23.51 -51.30 8.23
C VAL A 427 -22.01 -51.43 8.35
N LEU A 428 -21.32 -50.29 8.40
CA LEU A 428 -19.88 -50.20 8.62
C LEU A 428 -19.62 -49.73 10.04
N ASP A 429 -18.99 -50.58 10.84
CA ASP A 429 -18.54 -50.25 12.19
C ASP A 429 -17.02 -50.13 12.20
N ALA A 430 -16.49 -49.12 12.86
CA ALA A 430 -15.06 -49.02 13.12
C ALA A 430 -14.76 -48.55 14.54
N SER A 431 -13.68 -49.05 15.11
CA SER A 431 -13.26 -48.71 16.47
C SER A 431 -11.75 -48.63 16.62
N ASN A 432 -11.31 -47.84 17.59
CA ASN A 432 -9.96 -47.84 18.12
C ASN A 432 -10.02 -47.70 19.65
N ALA A 433 -8.88 -47.50 20.32
CA ALA A 433 -8.83 -47.38 21.78
C ALA A 433 -9.56 -46.13 22.34
N ASN A 434 -9.77 -45.12 21.51
CA ASN A 434 -10.29 -43.81 21.91
C ASN A 434 -11.76 -43.60 21.53
N GLY A 435 -12.33 -44.45 20.65
CA GLY A 435 -13.74 -44.32 20.24
C GLY A 435 -14.19 -45.31 19.17
N SER A 436 -15.43 -45.10 18.72
CA SER A 436 -16.09 -45.91 17.69
C SER A 436 -16.97 -45.06 16.80
N LEU A 437 -17.08 -45.45 15.52
CA LEU A 437 -18.04 -44.92 14.55
C LEU A 437 -18.89 -46.06 13.99
N GLN A 438 -20.12 -45.73 13.62
CA GLN A 438 -21.00 -46.61 12.87
C GLN A 438 -21.68 -45.78 11.77
N GLU A 439 -21.70 -46.29 10.54
CA GLU A 439 -22.39 -45.67 9.41
C GLU A 439 -23.21 -46.71 8.66
N THR A 440 -24.38 -46.33 8.15
CA THR A 440 -25.25 -47.20 7.36
C THR A 440 -25.50 -46.65 5.95
N ARG A 441 -25.46 -47.52 4.94
CA ARG A 441 -25.84 -47.25 3.55
C ARG A 441 -26.82 -48.29 3.04
N PHE A 442 -27.49 -48.03 1.92
CA PHE A 442 -28.53 -48.91 1.39
C PHE A 442 -28.33 -49.21 -0.10
N GLY A 443 -28.58 -50.46 -0.48
CA GLY A 443 -28.84 -50.88 -1.87
C GLY A 443 -30.31 -51.16 -2.07
N VAL A 444 -30.90 -50.63 -3.13
CA VAL A 444 -32.33 -50.71 -3.44
C VAL A 444 -32.55 -51.63 -4.64
N VAL A 445 -33.63 -52.41 -4.62
CA VAL A 445 -34.02 -53.25 -5.77
C VAL A 445 -35.15 -52.58 -6.54
N SER A 446 -35.02 -52.48 -7.86
CA SER A 446 -36.04 -51.89 -8.73
C SER A 446 -37.32 -52.74 -8.74
N PRO A 447 -38.53 -52.12 -8.74
CA PRO A 447 -39.78 -52.85 -8.85
C PRO A 447 -39.84 -53.70 -10.14
N PRO A 448 -40.49 -54.88 -10.11
CA PRO A 448 -40.63 -55.72 -11.30
C PRO A 448 -41.34 -54.98 -12.43
N GLY A 449 -40.67 -54.80 -13.58
CA GLY A 449 -41.24 -54.21 -14.79
C GLY A 449 -40.76 -52.79 -15.14
N GLU A 450 -39.95 -52.15 -14.31
CA GLU A 450 -39.32 -50.87 -14.62
C GLU A 450 -37.82 -51.02 -14.96
N PRO A 451 -37.32 -50.36 -16.03
CA PRO A 451 -35.91 -50.40 -16.38
C PRO A 451 -35.05 -49.70 -15.31
N VAL A 452 -33.93 -50.32 -14.95
CA VAL A 452 -32.87 -49.70 -14.14
C VAL A 452 -32.14 -48.69 -15.02
N LEU A 453 -32.16 -47.40 -14.65
CA LEU A 453 -31.48 -46.31 -15.36
C LEU A 453 -30.07 -46.06 -14.82
#